data_AF-A0AAD5INS0-F1
#
_entry.id   AF-A0AAD5INS0-F1
#
_cell.length_a   1.000
_cell.length_b   1.000
_cell.length_c   1.000
_cell.angle_alpha   90.00
_cell.angle_beta   90.00
_cell.angle_gamma   90.00
#
_symmetry.space_group_name_H-M   'P 1'
#
loop_
_entity.id
_entity.type
_entity.pdbx_description
1 polymer ?
#
loop_
_entity_poly.entity_id
_entity_poly.type
_entity_poly.pdbx_seq_one_letter_code
_entity_poly.pdbx_strand_id
1 'polypeptide(L)'
;MENLTAAFALLGEKTALVTPEVIVASGITCCRLVQNPGEFVVTFPSGLVAYHAGFSHGFNCWEAANFGTPQWLKVTKEAAVRRAAMYIFLCYPISS
;
A
#
# COMPACT_ATOMS: atom_id res chain seq x y z
N MET A 1 1.93 5.44 -22.49
CA MET A 1 1.04 5.67 -21.33
C MET A 1 -0.01 4.57 -21.19
N GLU A 2 -0.63 4.09 -22.28
CA GLU A 2 -1.67 3.04 -22.25
C GLU A 2 -1.26 1.75 -21.51
N ASN A 3 0.00 1.31 -21.65
CA ASN A 3 0.48 0.06 -21.06
C ASN A 3 0.61 0.10 -19.51
N LEU A 4 0.86 1.29 -18.93
CA LEU A 4 1.01 1.45 -17.48
C LEU A 4 -0.34 1.42 -16.77
N THR A 5 -1.36 2.09 -17.32
CA THR A 5 -2.72 2.07 -16.76
C THR A 5 -3.32 0.67 -16.80
N ALA A 6 -3.12 -0.07 -17.90
CA ALA A 6 -3.54 -1.46 -18.02
C ALA A 6 -2.82 -2.38 -17.01
N ALA A 7 -1.50 -2.22 -16.83
CA ALA A 7 -0.74 -2.98 -15.84
C ALA A 7 -1.24 -2.72 -14.41
N PHE A 8 -1.57 -1.46 -14.10
CA PHE A 8 -2.11 -1.06 -12.81
C PHE A 8 -3.49 -1.67 -12.53
N ALA A 9 -4.41 -1.62 -13.49
CA ALA A 9 -5.72 -2.28 -13.37
C ALA A 9 -5.56 -3.79 -13.16
N LEU A 10 -4.69 -4.44 -13.93
CA LEU A 10 -4.42 -5.88 -13.80
C LEU A 10 -3.83 -6.27 -12.44
N LEU A 11 -2.91 -5.45 -11.92
CA LEU A 11 -2.32 -5.66 -10.59
C LEU A 11 -3.33 -5.40 -9.47
N GLY A 12 -4.25 -4.44 -9.65
CA GLY A 12 -5.31 -4.14 -8.69
C GLY A 12 -6.29 -5.30 -8.45
N GLU A 13 -6.45 -6.18 -9.44
CA GLU A 13 -7.34 -7.35 -9.38
C GLU A 13 -6.64 -8.63 -8.89
N LYS A 14 -5.31 -8.60 -8.71
CA LYS A 14 -4.52 -9.80 -8.41
C LYS A 14 -3.82 -9.69 -7.07
N THR A 15 -3.97 -10.72 -6.24
CA THR A 15 -3.10 -10.92 -5.08
C THR A 15 -1.82 -11.62 -5.53
N ALA A 16 -0.68 -10.94 -5.41
CA ALA A 16 0.63 -11.48 -5.73
C ALA A 16 1.60 -11.31 -4.56
N LEU A 17 2.34 -12.37 -4.23
CA LEU A 17 3.48 -12.32 -3.32
C LEU A 17 4.76 -12.43 -4.14
N VAL A 18 5.61 -11.41 -4.04
CA VAL A 18 6.90 -11.36 -4.72
C VAL A 18 7.98 -11.43 -3.66
N THR A 19 9.03 -12.23 -3.89
CA THR A 19 10.10 -12.35 -2.90
C THR A 19 10.90 -11.05 -2.81
N PRO A 20 11.37 -10.66 -1.61
CA PRO A 20 12.14 -9.43 -1.43
C PRO A 20 13.37 -9.35 -2.32
N GLU A 21 13.99 -10.48 -2.65
CA GLU A 21 15.17 -10.56 -3.52
C GLU A 21 14.89 -10.00 -4.92
N VAL A 22 13.72 -10.32 -5.49
CA VAL A 22 13.30 -9.82 -6.81
C VAL A 22 13.04 -8.30 -6.76
N ILE A 23 12.43 -7.82 -5.68
CA ILE A 23 12.14 -6.39 -5.47
C ILE A 23 13.44 -5.60 -5.39
N VAL A 24 14.38 -6.04 -4.55
CA VAL A 24 15.68 -5.39 -4.35
C VAL A 24 16.53 -5.45 -5.62
N ALA A 25 16.57 -6.59 -6.32
CA ALA A 25 17.28 -6.72 -7.60
C ALA A 25 16.75 -5.76 -8.68
N SER A 26 15.47 -5.36 -8.59
CA SER A 26 14.83 -4.40 -9.49
C SER A 26 15.08 -2.93 -9.10
N GLY A 27 15.92 -2.67 -8.09
CA GLY A 27 16.24 -1.32 -7.62
C GLY A 27 15.18 -0.69 -6.71
N ILE A 28 14.22 -1.46 -6.21
CA ILE A 28 13.17 -0.98 -5.30
C ILE A 28 13.62 -1.17 -3.85
N THR A 29 13.57 -0.10 -3.05
CA THR A 29 13.88 -0.15 -1.62
C THR A 29 12.89 -1.04 -0.90
N CYS A 30 13.39 -2.05 -0.19
CA CYS A 30 12.60 -2.95 0.65
C CYS A 30 13.04 -2.81 2.11
N CYS A 31 12.08 -2.65 3.02
CA CYS A 31 12.32 -2.62 4.46
C CYS A 31 11.67 -3.86 5.10
N ARG A 32 12.34 -4.44 6.11
CA ARG A 32 11.85 -5.60 6.87
C ARG A 32 11.89 -5.31 8.36
N LEU A 33 10.88 -5.77 9.08
CA LEU A 33 10.81 -5.74 10.55
C LEU A 33 10.16 -7.03 11.08
N VAL A 34 10.34 -7.28 12.38
CA VAL A 34 9.63 -8.32 13.13
C VAL A 34 8.77 -7.62 14.17
N GLN A 35 7.47 -7.90 14.18
CA GLN A 35 6.55 -7.37 15.19
C GLN A 35 6.39 -8.39 16.33
N ASN A 36 6.76 -7.99 17.54
CA ASN A 36 6.60 -8.75 18.77
C ASN A 36 5.32 -8.34 19.53
N PRO A 37 4.84 -9.16 20.48
CA PRO A 37 3.68 -8.80 21.30
C PRO A 37 3.87 -7.46 22.03
N GLY A 38 2.87 -6.58 21.93
CA GLY A 38 2.89 -5.24 22.51
C GLY A 38 3.54 -4.16 21.63
N GLU A 39 4.06 -4.51 20.46
CA GLU A 39 4.64 -3.54 19.51
C GLU A 39 3.63 -3.03 18.49
N PHE A 40 3.79 -1.76 18.12
CA PHE A 40 3.02 -1.13 17.05
C PHE A 40 3.84 -1.07 15.76
N VAL A 41 3.16 -1.29 14.63
CA VAL A 41 3.72 -1.09 13.29
C VAL A 41 2.91 0.01 12.60
N VAL A 42 3.60 1.02 12.08
CA VAL A 42 2.98 2.15 11.38
C VAL A 42 3.38 2.14 9.91
N THR A 43 2.39 2.06 9.02
CA THR A 43 2.58 2.14 7.57
C THR A 43 2.31 3.56 7.08
N PHE A 44 3.35 4.25 6.62
CA PHE A 44 3.25 5.63 6.15
C PHE A 44 2.92 5.71 4.65
N PRO A 45 2.02 6.59 4.20
CA PRO A 45 1.90 6.95 2.80
C PRO A 45 3.01 7.95 2.47
N SER A 46 4.21 7.47 2.17
CA SER A 46 5.19 8.35 1.51
C SER A 46 4.82 8.47 0.02
N GLY A 47 5.47 9.35 -0.76
CA GLY A 47 5.11 9.66 -2.16
C GLY A 47 5.11 8.47 -3.14
N LEU A 48 5.46 7.27 -2.66
CA LEU A 48 5.23 5.98 -3.29
C LEU A 48 4.23 5.17 -2.45
N VAL A 49 3.33 4.48 -3.12
CA VAL A 49 2.38 3.54 -2.48
C VAL A 49 3.17 2.61 -1.56
N ALA A 50 2.91 2.67 -0.25
CA ALA A 50 3.55 1.80 0.73
C ALA A 50 2.91 0.42 0.69
N TYR A 51 3.34 -0.40 -0.26
CA TYR A 51 3.03 -1.82 -0.29
C TYR A 51 3.72 -2.49 0.88
N HIS A 52 2.98 -3.34 1.60
CA HIS A 52 3.52 -4.18 2.66
C HIS A 52 3.00 -5.60 2.48
N ALA A 53 3.84 -6.57 2.84
CA ALA A 53 3.49 -7.98 2.88
C ALA A 53 4.17 -8.59 4.10
N GLY A 54 3.57 -9.63 4.68
CA GLY A 54 4.08 -10.28 5.87
C GLY A 54 3.37 -11.60 6.16
N PHE A 55 3.89 -12.33 7.13
CA PHE A 55 3.33 -13.59 7.60
C PHE A 55 3.48 -13.69 9.13
N SER A 56 2.64 -14.50 9.76
CA SER A 56 2.74 -14.79 11.19
C SER A 56 3.70 -15.95 11.44
N HIS A 57 4.59 -15.80 12.43
CA HIS A 57 5.50 -16.88 12.84
C HIS A 57 4.80 -18.00 13.65
N GLY A 58 3.55 -17.79 14.07
CA GLY A 58 2.75 -18.71 14.87
C GLY A 58 1.36 -18.13 15.14
N PHE A 59 0.62 -18.75 16.06
CA PHE A 59 -0.69 -18.24 16.49
C PHE A 59 -0.55 -16.88 17.18
N ASN A 60 -1.29 -15.88 16.72
CA ASN A 60 -1.28 -14.54 17.28
C ASN A 60 -2.65 -13.86 17.12
N CYS A 61 -2.77 -12.68 17.74
CA CYS A 61 -3.89 -11.78 17.56
C CYS A 61 -3.32 -10.38 17.28
N TRP A 62 -3.83 -9.71 16.26
CA TRP A 62 -3.46 -8.35 15.90
C TRP A 62 -4.71 -7.57 15.50
N GLU A 63 -4.64 -6.26 15.67
CA GLU A 63 -5.65 -5.31 15.23
C GLU A 63 -4.97 -4.21 14.42
N ALA A 64 -5.63 -3.71 13.38
CA ALA A 64 -5.16 -2.52 12.67
C ALA A 64 -6.31 -1.58 12.34
N ALA A 65 -5.97 -0.30 12.29
CA ALA A 65 -6.85 0.77 11.90
C ALA A 65 -6.13 1.68 10.89
N ASN A 66 -6.91 2.22 9.94
CA ASN A 66 -6.46 3.30 9.07
C ASN A 66 -6.88 4.64 9.69
N PHE A 67 -5.96 5.61 9.74
CA PHE A 67 -6.27 6.96 10.20
C PHE A 67 -5.60 7.99 9.29
N GLY A 68 -6.26 9.14 9.11
CA GLY A 68 -5.78 10.23 8.26
C GLY A 68 -5.30 11.42 9.09
N THR A 69 -4.07 11.87 8.86
CA THR A 69 -3.56 13.15 9.39
C THR A 69 -3.80 14.28 8.38
N PRO A 70 -3.82 15.56 8.77
CA PRO A 70 -3.95 16.66 7.80
C PRO A 70 -2.93 16.63 6.66
N GLN A 71 -1.73 16.08 6.92
CA GLN A 71 -0.67 15.90 5.93
C GLN A 71 -1.06 14.93 4.81
N TRP A 72 -1.97 13.98 5.05
CA TRP A 72 -2.48 13.08 4.01
C TRP A 72 -3.22 13.81 2.90
N LEU A 73 -3.83 14.98 3.20
CA LEU A 73 -4.55 15.77 2.19
C LEU A 73 -3.64 16.19 1.01
N LYS A 74 -2.31 16.21 1.21
CA LYS A 74 -1.35 16.49 0.15
C LYS A 74 -1.27 15.39 -0.90
N VAL A 75 -1.54 14.13 -0.53
CA VAL A 75 -1.43 12.96 -1.42
C VAL A 75 -2.78 12.37 -1.83
N THR A 76 -3.86 12.74 -1.14
CA THR A 76 -5.22 12.20 -1.38
C THR A 76 -5.73 12.48 -2.79
N LYS A 77 -5.46 13.67 -3.34
CA LYS A 77 -5.89 14.04 -4.69
C LYS A 77 -5.28 13.14 -5.76
N GLU A 78 -3.97 12.88 -5.69
CA GLU A 78 -3.32 11.97 -6.64
C GLU A 78 -3.81 10.53 -6.47
N ALA A 79 -4.02 10.09 -5.21
CA ALA A 79 -4.57 8.77 -4.93
C ALA A 79 -5.98 8.59 -5.51
N ALA A 80 -6.82 9.63 -5.47
CA ALA A 80 -8.14 9.62 -6.10
C ALA A 80 -8.06 9.44 -7.62
N VAL A 81 -7.17 10.19 -8.29
CA VAL A 81 -6.98 10.08 -9.74
C VAL A 81 -6.50 8.68 -10.12
N ARG A 82 -5.53 8.12 -9.39
CA ARG A 82 -5.03 6.75 -9.62
C ARG A 82 -6.13 5.70 -9.42
N ARG A 83 -6.95 5.83 -8.37
CA ARG A 83 -8.08 4.90 -8.13
C ARG A 83 -9.15 4.99 -9.21
N ALA A 84 -9.48 6.20 -9.67
CA ALA A 84 -10.41 6.38 -10.79
C ALA A 84 -9.89 5.71 -12.07
N ALA A 85 -8.59 5.79 -12.34
CA ALA A 85 -7.96 5.12 -13.49
C ALA A 85 -7.95 3.58 -13.38
N MET A 86 -8.09 3.02 -12.17
CA MET A 86 -8.22 1.58 -11.94
C MET A 86 -9.68 1.13 -11.74
N TYR A 87 -10.66 2.00 -12.02
CA TYR A 87 -12.09 1.73 -11.79
C TYR A 87 -12.43 1.34 -10.33
N ILE A 88 -11.65 1.84 -9.36
CA ILE A 88 -11.88 1.61 -7.92
C ILE A 88 -12.64 2.80 -7.34
N PHE A 89 -13.82 2.54 -6.76
CA PHE A 89 -14.59 3.56 -6.03
C PHE A 89 -13.89 3.97 -4.72
N LEU A 90 -13.92 5.28 -4.44
CA LEU A 90 -13.43 5.81 -3.17
C LEU A 90 -14.44 5.55 -2.06
N CYS A 91 -13.97 5.09 -0.90
CA CYS A 91 -14.83 4.89 0.28
C CYS A 91 -15.39 6.22 0.83
N TYR A 92 -14.71 7.34 0.58
CA TYR A 92 -15.17 8.68 0.96
C TYR A 92 -14.89 9.68 -0.17
N PRO A 93 -15.81 10.62 -0.44
CA PRO A 93 -15.56 11.70 -1.38
C PRO A 93 -14.43 12.59 -0.85
N ILE A 94 -13.43 12.85 -1.68
CA ILE A 94 -12.35 13.79 -1.37
C ILE A 94 -12.86 15.17 -1.81
N SER A 95 -13.65 15.83 -0.96
CA SER A 95 -14.08 17.22 -1.19
C SER A 95 -12.88 18.16 -0.98
N SER A 96 -12.62 19.01 -1.98
CA SER A 96 -11.68 20.13 -1.92
C SER A 96 -12.13 21.21 -0.94
#